data_AF-A0A816D3V3-F1
#
_entry.id   AF-A0A816D3V3-F1
#
_cell.length_a   1.000
_cell.length_b   1.000
_cell.length_c   1.000
_cell.angle_alpha   90.00
_cell.angle_beta   90.00
_cell.angle_gamma   90.00
#
_symmetry.space_group_name_H-M   'P 1'
#
loop_
_entity.id
_entity.type
_entity.pdbx_description
1 polymer ?
#
loop_
_entity_poly.entity_id
_entity_poly.type
_entity_poly.pdbx_seq_one_letter_code
_entity_poly.pdbx_strand_id
1 'polypeptide(L)'
;TTGTTKYYRCEDSRCTVTARTDLQDTLLDIKGDHCHPPEPEEIQIRTFKQVVKARAISESTPIPQIYDEEAARMDLSTLSIAALPSQRELS
;
A
#
# COMPACT_ATOMS: atom_id res chain seq x y z
N THR A 1 -22.86 11.86 19.52
CA THR A 1 -21.58 12.56 19.79
C THR A 1 -20.53 11.49 19.95
N THR A 2 -19.53 11.23 19.11
CA THR A 2 -18.89 11.98 18.02
C THR A 2 -18.12 10.94 17.16
N GLY A 3 -18.54 10.70 15.92
CA GLY A 3 -17.84 9.81 14.98
C GLY A 3 -16.61 10.51 14.40
N THR A 4 -15.56 10.65 15.22
CA THR A 4 -14.33 11.40 14.90
C THR A 4 -13.10 10.50 14.78
N THR A 5 -13.31 9.18 14.79
CA THR A 5 -12.22 8.20 14.81
C THR A 5 -12.40 7.14 13.74
N LYS A 6 -11.33 6.84 13.02
CA LYS A 6 -11.25 5.72 12.06
C LYS A 6 -10.71 4.49 12.80
N TYR A 7 -11.19 3.31 12.41
CA TYR A 7 -10.77 2.03 12.99
C TYR A 7 -10.12 1.17 11.92
N TYR A 8 -9.00 0.55 12.27
CA TYR A 8 -8.20 -0.30 11.40
C TYR A 8 -7.96 -1.63 12.08
N ARG A 9 -7.83 -2.67 11.28
CA ARG A 9 -7.44 -4.01 11.72
C ARG A 9 -6.25 -4.45 10.88
N CYS A 10 -5.33 -5.19 11.48
CA CYS A 10 -4.30 -5.88 10.72
C CYS A 10 -4.93 -6.80 9.66
N GLU A 11 -4.29 -6.89 8.50
CA GLU A 11 -4.79 -7.70 7.40
C GLU A 11 -4.54 -9.21 7.60
N ASP A 12 -3.47 -9.59 8.30
CA ASP A 12 -3.23 -11.01 8.62
C ASP A 12 -4.39 -11.54 9.49
N SER A 13 -5.04 -12.59 9.00
CA SER A 13 -6.26 -13.14 9.63
C SER A 13 -6.00 -13.76 11.00
N ARG A 14 -4.75 -14.14 11.31
CA ARG A 14 -4.33 -14.67 12.60
C ARG A 14 -3.90 -13.55 13.55
N CYS A 15 -3.80 -12.32 13.06
CA CYS A 15 -3.49 -11.14 13.84
C CYS A 15 -4.78 -10.46 14.33
N THR A 16 -4.81 -10.13 15.61
CA THR A 16 -5.95 -9.46 16.28
C THR A 16 -5.68 -8.00 16.58
N VAL A 17 -4.55 -7.47 16.11
CA VAL A 17 -4.19 -6.07 16.32
C VAL A 17 -5.22 -5.15 15.67
N THR A 18 -5.65 -4.15 16.44
CA THR A 18 -6.52 -3.08 15.97
C THR A 18 -5.86 -1.74 16.25
N ALA A 19 -6.02 -0.80 15.34
CA ALA A 19 -5.54 0.55 15.49
C ALA A 19 -6.70 1.54 15.34
N ARG A 20 -6.60 2.67 16.02
CA ARG A 20 -7.56 3.76 15.92
C ARG A 20 -6.80 5.04 15.59
N THR A 21 -7.32 5.79 14.62
CA THR A 21 -6.78 7.10 14.26
C THR A 21 -7.87 8.16 14.35
N ASP A 22 -7.48 9.42 14.32
CA ASP A 22 -8.39 10.53 14.08
C ASP A 22 -8.73 10.66 12.57
N LEU A 23 -9.57 11.62 12.20
CA LEU A 23 -9.92 11.88 10.81
C LEU A 23 -8.75 12.40 9.97
N GLN A 24 -7.77 13.06 10.59
CA GLN A 24 -6.49 13.51 10.04
C GLN A 24 -5.41 12.43 10.03
N ASP A 25 -5.79 11.17 10.31
CA ASP A 25 -4.90 10.00 10.28
C ASP A 25 -3.78 10.02 11.35
N THR A 26 -3.95 10.81 12.42
CA THR A 26 -3.09 10.76 13.61
C THR A 26 -3.41 9.51 14.42
N LEU A 27 -2.40 8.71 14.76
CA LEU A 27 -2.56 7.52 15.57
C LEU A 27 -3.02 7.87 16.99
N LEU A 28 -4.17 7.32 17.41
CA LEU A 28 -4.74 7.53 18.73
C LEU A 28 -4.46 6.37 19.68
N ASP A 29 -4.61 5.13 19.21
CA ASP A 29 -4.50 3.93 20.03
C ASP A 29 -4.17 2.71 19.17
N ILE A 30 -3.38 1.77 19.71
CA ILE A 30 -3.15 0.44 19.14
C ILE A 30 -3.43 -0.58 20.24
N LYS A 31 -4.25 -1.58 19.94
CA LYS A 31 -4.56 -2.68 20.86
C LYS A 31 -4.02 -4.00 20.35
N GLY A 32 -3.29 -4.69 21.21
CA GLY A 32 -2.66 -5.97 20.96
C GLY A 32 -1.26 -5.85 20.37
N ASP A 33 -0.61 -6.99 20.23
CA ASP A 33 0.73 -7.12 19.65
C ASP A 33 0.67 -7.96 18.38
N HIS A 34 1.46 -7.56 17.37
CA HIS A 34 1.53 -8.30 16.12
C HIS A 34 2.19 -9.66 16.37
N CYS A 35 1.54 -10.73 15.90
CA CYS A 35 2.06 -12.09 15.95
C CYS A 35 2.93 -12.46 14.74
N HIS A 36 3.28 -11.49 13.90
CA HIS A 36 4.05 -11.65 12.68
C HIS A 36 5.02 -10.46 12.51
N PRO A 37 6.14 -10.65 11.80
CA PRO A 37 7.02 -9.54 11.46
C PRO A 37 6.33 -8.55 10.51
N PRO A 38 6.79 -7.28 10.46
CA PRO A 38 6.36 -6.35 9.43
C PRO A 38 6.76 -6.87 8.05
N GLU A 39 5.88 -6.70 7.06
CA GLU A 39 6.13 -7.07 5.66
C GLU A 39 6.28 -5.81 4.80
N PRO A 40 7.42 -5.10 4.88
CA PRO A 40 7.62 -3.81 4.21
C PRO A 40 7.59 -3.93 2.67
N GLU A 41 7.96 -5.07 2.12
CA GLU A 41 7.96 -5.32 0.67
C GLU A 41 6.53 -5.37 0.11
N GLU A 42 5.63 -6.08 0.79
CA GLU A 42 4.21 -6.15 0.41
C GLU A 42 3.55 -4.76 0.48
N ILE A 43 3.87 -3.99 1.51
CA ILE A 43 3.39 -2.60 1.65
C ILE A 43 3.90 -1.73 0.50
N GLN A 44 5.17 -1.88 0.11
CA GLN A 44 5.76 -1.14 -1.01
C GLN A 44 5.09 -1.51 -2.34
N ILE A 45 4.90 -2.80 -2.62
CA ILE A 45 4.21 -3.28 -3.83
C ILE A 45 2.79 -2.71 -3.91
N ARG A 46 2.06 -2.72 -2.79
CA ARG A 46 0.70 -2.16 -2.73
C ARG A 46 0.69 -0.67 -2.94
N THR A 47 1.60 0.06 -2.28
CA THR A 47 1.75 1.50 -2.45
C THR A 47 2.05 1.83 -3.91
N PHE A 48 2.99 1.13 -4.54
CA PHE A 48 3.31 1.27 -5.95
C PHE A 48 2.08 1.07 -6.85
N LYS A 49 1.33 -0.04 -6.66
CA LYS A 49 0.11 -0.32 -7.42
C LYS A 49 -0.94 0.78 -7.26
N GLN A 50 -1.10 1.32 -6.05
CA GLN A 50 -2.04 2.43 -5.78
C GLN A 50 -1.61 3.71 -6.51
N VAL A 51 -0.33 4.05 -6.48
CA VAL A 51 0.19 5.24 -7.17
C VAL A 51 0.07 5.11 -8.68
N VAL A 52 0.49 3.99 -9.27
CA VAL A 52 0.34 3.74 -10.71
C VAL A 52 -1.12 3.82 -11.13
N LYS A 53 -2.03 3.20 -10.36
CA LYS A 53 -3.47 3.25 -10.63
C LYS A 53 -4.02 4.68 -10.53
N ALA A 54 -3.63 5.45 -9.52
CA ALA A 54 -4.07 6.82 -9.36
C ALA A 54 -3.63 7.69 -10.55
N ARG A 55 -2.35 7.60 -10.95
CA ARG A 55 -1.82 8.33 -12.11
C ARG A 55 -2.47 7.89 -13.42
N ALA A 56 -2.68 6.59 -13.62
CA ALA A 56 -3.34 6.07 -14.84
C ALA A 56 -4.80 6.57 -15.00
N ILE A 57 -5.47 6.91 -13.91
CA ILE A 57 -6.83 7.47 -13.94
C ILE A 57 -6.79 9.00 -14.16
N SER A 58 -5.81 9.69 -13.58
CA SER A 58 -5.73 11.16 -13.59
C SER A 58 -4.98 11.74 -14.79
N GLU A 59 -4.05 11.00 -15.37
CA GLU A 59 -3.18 11.46 -16.44
C GLU A 59 -3.47 10.72 -17.75
N SER A 60 -3.20 11.36 -18.88
CA SER A 60 -3.24 10.72 -20.20
C SER A 60 -1.95 9.97 -20.55
N THR A 61 -1.00 9.90 -19.61
CA THR A 61 0.28 9.22 -19.78
C THR A 61 0.03 7.72 -19.95
N PRO A 62 0.66 7.04 -20.92
CA PRO A 62 0.51 5.60 -21.08
C PRO A 62 0.91 4.85 -19.81
N ILE A 63 0.10 3.85 -19.41
CA ILE A 63 0.35 3.02 -18.22
C ILE A 63 1.78 2.43 -18.19
N PRO A 64 2.37 1.96 -19.31
CA PRO A 64 3.75 1.46 -19.31
C PRO A 64 4.75 2.52 -18.85
N GLN A 65 4.58 3.75 -19.34
CA GLN A 65 5.47 4.86 -18.99
C GLN A 65 5.32 5.25 -17.51
N ILE A 66 4.08 5.30 -16.98
CA ILE A 66 3.84 5.54 -15.55
C ILE A 66 4.54 4.48 -14.71
N TYR A 67 4.48 3.22 -15.13
CA TYR A 67 5.10 2.12 -14.40
C TYR A 67 6.63 2.25 -14.35
N ASP A 68 7.29 2.52 -15.47
CA ASP A 68 8.75 2.74 -15.52
C ASP A 68 9.17 3.94 -14.66
N GLU A 69 8.44 5.05 -14.75
CA GLU A 69 8.69 6.26 -13.95
C GLU A 69 8.57 5.99 -12.44
N GLU A 70 7.49 5.32 -12.03
CA GLU A 70 7.24 4.99 -10.63
C GLU A 70 8.23 3.94 -10.11
N ALA A 71 8.63 2.97 -10.94
CA ALA A 71 9.57 1.93 -10.55
C ALA A 71 10.97 2.51 -10.32
N ALA A 72 11.38 3.46 -11.17
CA ALA A 72 12.61 4.23 -10.98
C ALA A 72 12.55 5.15 -9.76
N ARG A 73 11.36 5.67 -9.40
CA ARG A 73 11.19 6.59 -8.27
C ARG A 73 11.18 5.90 -6.91
N MET A 74 10.64 4.68 -6.82
CA MET A 74 10.36 4.03 -5.52
C MET A 74 11.50 3.16 -4.98
N ASP A 75 12.70 3.16 -5.59
CA ASP A 75 13.87 2.34 -5.18
C ASP A 75 13.46 0.91 -4.77
N LEU A 76 12.56 0.31 -5.55
CA LEU A 76 11.98 -0.99 -5.21
C LEU A 76 13.07 -2.06 -5.19
N SER A 77 13.02 -2.93 -4.19
CA SER A 77 13.95 -4.07 -4.14
C SER A 77 13.76 -4.98 -5.36
N THR A 78 14.80 -5.73 -5.75
CA THR A 78 14.71 -6.70 -6.85
C THR A 78 13.57 -7.71 -6.68
N LEU A 79 13.28 -8.10 -5.43
CA LEU A 79 12.17 -9.01 -5.10
C LEU A 79 10.81 -8.32 -5.30
N SER A 80 10.69 -7.06 -4.89
CA SER A 80 9.48 -6.27 -5.07
C SER A 80 9.18 -6.00 -6.55
N ILE A 81 10.22 -5.75 -7.36
CA ILE A 81 10.10 -5.61 -8.83
C ILE A 81 9.62 -6.92 -9.46
N ALA A 82 10.17 -8.07 -9.04
CA ALA A 82 9.78 -9.38 -9.58
C ALA A 82 8.33 -9.78 -9.24
N ALA A 83 7.77 -9.25 -8.15
CA ALA A 83 6.40 -9.51 -7.70
C ALA A 83 5.34 -8.64 -8.40
N LEU A 84 5.76 -7.62 -9.15
CA LEU A 84 4.84 -6.83 -9.96
C LEU A 84 4.50 -7.57 -11.26
N PRO A 85 3.24 -7.55 -11.72
CA PRO A 85 2.88 -8.18 -12.99
C PRO A 85 3.71 -7.55 -14.10
N SER A 86 4.36 -8.39 -14.90
CA SER A 86 5.15 -7.93 -16.03
C SER A 86 4.21 -7.28 -17.05
N GLN A 87 4.62 -6.16 -17.65
CA GLN A 87 3.88 -5.43 -18.69
C GLN A 87 3.37 -6.31 -19.86
N ARG A 88 3.92 -7.53 -20.00
CA ARG A 88 3.50 -8.56 -20.97
C ARG A 88 2.14 -9.21 -20.69
N GLU A 89 1.53 -9.01 -19.53
CA GLU A 89 0.28 -9.69 -19.15
C GLU A 89 -0.97 -8.78 -19.23
N LEU A 90 -0.79 -7.52 -19.64
CA LEU A 90 -1.87 -6.52 -19.75
C LEU A 90 -2.28 -6.23 -21.21
N SER A 91 -1.82 -7.05 -22.17
CA SER A 91 -2.12 -6.94 -23.61
C SER A 91 -3.35 -7.71 -24.04
#